data_AF-A0A4V2M0Y6-F1
#
_entry.id   AF-A0A4V2M0Y6-F1
#
_cell.length_a   1.000
_cell.length_b   1.000
_cell.length_c   1.000
_cell.angle_alpha   90.00
_cell.angle_beta   90.00
_cell.angle_gamma   90.00
#
_symmetry.space_group_name_H-M   'P 1'
#
loop_
_entity.id
_entity.type
_entity.pdbx_description
1 polymer ?
#
loop_
_entity_poly.entity_id
_entity_poly.type
_entity_poly.pdbx_seq_one_letter_code
_entity_poly.pdbx_strand_id
1 'polypeptide(L)'
;MGILKSLFTLGKSFIAQAEESIEETQGVRMLEQHIRDARAELDKAGKSRVDLLARVKLSNDKLNDLRERKESLEARALEAMAKNVDAGLLNEVASEIARLENTLAAEEQVLANLERSRDAVEKAVTATAQRIEQFEQQLEVIKATDAMQRAQQAVTTSTVGASNNVATAAESLKRLQARQAERQARLNAATQLEKVADGRDLDEKLAQAGIGGSDKTSAQDVLARLQQQQKP
;
A
#
# COMPACT_ATOMS: atom_id res chain seq x y z
N MET A 1 6.17 15.78 -10.78
CA MET A 1 6.67 14.43 -11.12
C MET A 1 6.68 13.62 -9.84
N GLY A 2 5.72 12.70 -9.70
CA GLY A 2 5.27 12.20 -8.39
C GLY A 2 6.16 11.12 -7.77
N ILE A 3 6.27 11.19 -6.45
CA ILE A 3 6.73 10.16 -5.50
C ILE A 3 6.18 8.75 -5.79
N LEU A 4 5.00 8.67 -6.43
CA LEU A 4 4.41 7.41 -6.89
C LEU A 4 5.15 6.78 -8.08
N LYS A 5 5.74 7.60 -8.97
CA LYS A 5 6.60 7.09 -10.05
C LYS A 5 7.95 6.62 -9.51
N SER A 6 8.53 7.26 -8.50
CA SER A 6 9.81 6.82 -7.93
C SER A 6 9.68 5.44 -7.27
N LEU A 7 8.60 5.19 -6.53
CA LEU A 7 8.34 3.86 -5.94
C LEU A 7 8.12 2.77 -7.00
N PHE A 8 7.44 3.09 -8.11
CA PHE A 8 7.22 2.13 -9.21
C PHE A 8 8.47 1.88 -10.07
N THR A 9 9.37 2.85 -10.17
CA THR A 9 10.61 2.74 -10.97
C THR A 9 11.70 1.96 -10.21
N LEU A 10 11.71 2.02 -8.88
CA LEU A 10 12.58 1.17 -8.05
C LEU A 10 12.26 -0.33 -8.17
N GLY A 11 11.00 -0.70 -8.48
CA GLY A 11 10.61 -2.09 -8.64
C GLY A 11 11.06 -2.75 -9.95
N LYS A 12 11.22 -1.97 -11.04
CA LYS A 12 11.57 -2.52 -12.37
C LYS A 12 13.05 -2.47 -12.73
N SER A 13 13.83 -1.62 -12.08
CA SER A 13 15.26 -1.46 -12.39
C SER A 13 16.16 -2.58 -11.81
N PHE A 14 15.62 -3.47 -10.98
CA PHE A 14 16.43 -4.43 -10.20
C PHE A 14 16.58 -5.83 -10.82
N ILE A 15 16.11 -6.05 -12.06
CA ILE A 15 16.24 -7.34 -12.75
C ILE A 15 17.44 -7.37 -13.72
N ALA A 16 18.00 -6.20 -14.09
CA ALA A 16 18.95 -6.11 -15.21
C ALA A 16 20.43 -5.90 -14.83
N GLN A 17 20.81 -5.81 -13.56
CA GLN A 17 22.22 -5.62 -13.15
C GLN A 17 22.56 -6.50 -11.95
N ALA A 18 22.66 -7.80 -12.19
CA ALA A 18 23.32 -8.73 -11.28
C ALA A 18 24.19 -9.72 -12.07
N GLU A 19 24.71 -9.28 -13.22
CA GLU A 19 25.84 -9.93 -13.87
C GLU A 19 27.11 -9.24 -13.40
N GLU A 20 28.08 -10.06 -13.02
CA GLU A 20 29.47 -9.73 -12.72
C GLU A 20 29.83 -9.40 -11.24
N SER A 21 30.38 -10.44 -10.59
CA SER A 21 31.33 -10.41 -9.48
C SER A 21 31.19 -9.26 -8.47
N ILE A 22 30.28 -9.41 -7.51
CA ILE A 22 30.31 -8.61 -6.29
C ILE A 22 31.43 -9.19 -5.40
N GLU A 23 32.52 -8.43 -5.22
CA GLU A 23 33.40 -8.58 -4.05
C GLU A 23 32.49 -8.65 -2.81
N GLU A 24 32.48 -9.77 -2.10
CA GLU A 24 31.54 -10.10 -1.00
C GLU A 24 31.38 -8.97 0.05
N THR A 25 32.40 -8.11 0.20
CA THR A 25 32.45 -6.93 1.08
C THR A 25 31.68 -5.70 0.59
N GLN A 26 31.42 -5.55 -0.72
CA GLN A 26 30.67 -4.41 -1.28
C GLN A 26 29.15 -4.62 -1.17
N GLY A 27 28.68 -5.87 -1.26
CA GLY A 27 27.25 -6.21 -1.17
C GLY A 27 26.62 -5.88 0.19
N VAL A 28 27.35 -6.09 1.30
CA VAL A 28 26.88 -5.77 2.66
C VAL A 28 26.64 -4.26 2.83
N ARG A 29 27.60 -3.44 2.40
CA ARG A 29 27.49 -1.98 2.49
C ARG A 29 26.35 -1.43 1.62
N MET A 30 26.17 -2.00 0.44
CA MET A 30 25.06 -1.65 -0.45
C MET A 30 23.70 -2.02 0.16
N LEU A 31 23.56 -3.21 0.74
CA LEU A 31 22.33 -3.63 1.42
C LEU A 31 22.01 -2.74 2.62
N GLU A 32 23.01 -2.39 3.44
CA GLU A 32 22.87 -1.43 4.53
C GLU A 32 22.42 -0.05 4.05
N GLN A 33 22.96 0.43 2.93
CA GLN A 33 22.55 1.69 2.33
C GLN A 33 21.09 1.62 1.85
N HIS A 34 20.70 0.55 1.18
CA HIS A 34 19.31 0.35 0.75
C HIS A 34 18.34 0.29 1.92
N ILE A 35 18.69 -0.35 3.03
CA ILE A 35 17.87 -0.34 4.26
C ILE A 35 17.73 1.09 4.79
N ARG A 36 18.83 1.86 4.85
CA ARG A 36 18.79 3.27 5.29
C ARG A 36 17.89 4.12 4.40
N ASP A 37 18.04 4.01 3.09
CA ASP A 37 17.25 4.78 2.12
C ASP A 37 15.76 4.40 2.19
N ALA A 38 15.44 3.11 2.29
CA ALA A 38 14.08 2.62 2.44
C ALA A 38 13.43 3.12 3.75
N ARG A 39 14.16 3.13 4.87
CA ARG A 39 13.70 3.69 6.14
C ARG A 39 13.42 5.20 6.05
N ALA A 40 14.28 5.95 5.36
CA ALA A 40 14.06 7.39 5.14
C ALA A 40 12.81 7.66 4.29
N GLU A 41 12.55 6.83 3.28
CA GLU A 41 11.34 6.95 2.46
C GLU A 41 10.07 6.53 3.23
N LEU A 42 10.18 5.51 4.10
CA LEU A 42 9.10 5.11 5.00
C LEU A 42 8.69 6.24 5.96
N ASP A 43 9.65 6.99 6.51
CA ASP A 43 9.37 8.16 7.38
C ASP A 43 8.60 9.26 6.62
N LYS A 44 9.01 9.57 5.39
CA LYS A 44 8.31 10.54 4.54
C LYS A 44 6.89 10.06 4.18
N ALA A 45 6.75 8.78 3.89
CA ALA A 45 5.45 8.17 3.63
C ALA A 45 4.55 8.25 4.87
N GLY A 46 5.11 8.08 6.08
CA GLY A 46 4.42 8.26 7.35
C GLY A 46 3.81 9.65 7.52
N LYS A 47 4.55 10.72 7.19
CA LYS A 47 4.03 12.09 7.22
C LYS A 47 2.92 12.32 6.19
N SER A 48 3.15 11.86 4.97
CA SER A 48 2.16 11.94 3.87
C SER A 48 0.87 11.19 4.21
N ARG A 49 0.97 10.07 4.92
CA ARG A 49 -0.16 9.27 5.41
C ARG A 49 -1.00 10.06 6.43
N VAL A 50 -0.36 10.73 7.39
CA VAL A 50 -1.06 11.56 8.39
C VAL A 50 -1.83 12.69 7.72
N ASP A 51 -1.19 13.40 6.78
CA ASP A 51 -1.84 14.48 6.03
C ASP A 51 -3.06 13.97 5.24
N LEU A 52 -2.95 12.77 4.66
CA LEU A 52 -4.03 12.15 3.90
C LEU A 52 -5.19 11.71 4.79
N LEU A 53 -4.90 11.15 5.96
CA LEU A 53 -5.91 10.83 6.97
C LEU A 53 -6.66 12.08 7.45
N ALA A 54 -5.94 13.19 7.67
CA ALA A 54 -6.55 14.47 8.03
C ALA A 54 -7.49 14.97 6.92
N ARG A 55 -7.08 14.87 5.65
CA ARG A 55 -7.92 15.24 4.50
C ARG A 55 -9.15 14.36 4.34
N VAL A 56 -9.02 13.05 4.52
CA VAL A 56 -10.16 12.11 4.52
C VAL A 56 -11.15 12.49 5.61
N LYS A 57 -10.68 12.76 6.83
CA LYS A 57 -11.53 13.19 7.94
C LYS A 57 -12.27 14.49 7.62
N LEU A 58 -11.56 15.53 7.20
CA LEU A 58 -12.17 16.82 6.85
C LEU A 58 -13.21 16.69 5.72
N SER A 59 -12.94 15.83 4.73
CA SER A 59 -13.90 15.57 3.65
C SER A 59 -15.15 14.84 4.15
N ASN A 60 -15.01 13.91 5.11
CA ASN A 60 -16.14 13.23 5.74
C ASN A 60 -16.96 14.19 6.60
N ASP A 61 -16.32 15.02 7.43
CA ASP A 61 -16.98 16.00 8.28
C ASP A 61 -17.81 16.97 7.41
N LYS A 62 -17.22 17.47 6.31
CA LYS A 62 -17.92 18.31 5.33
C LYS A 62 -19.13 17.61 4.69
N LEU A 63 -19.02 16.33 4.35
CA LEU A 63 -20.14 15.56 3.81
C LEU A 63 -21.26 15.42 4.84
N ASN A 64 -20.93 15.20 6.10
CA ASN A 64 -21.91 15.12 7.18
C ASN A 64 -22.64 16.44 7.37
N ASP A 65 -21.93 17.57 7.42
CA ASP A 65 -22.55 18.90 7.53
C ASP A 65 -23.52 19.18 6.36
N LEU A 66 -23.14 18.79 5.14
CA LEU A 66 -24.00 18.94 3.96
C LEU A 66 -25.24 18.03 4.02
N ARG A 67 -25.09 16.80 4.52
CA ARG A 67 -26.21 15.86 4.72
C ARG A 67 -27.18 16.36 5.77
N GLU A 68 -26.69 16.81 6.92
CA GLU A 68 -27.52 17.39 7.99
C GLU A 68 -28.30 18.62 7.49
N ARG A 69 -27.64 19.50 6.72
CA ARG A 69 -28.31 20.67 6.13
C ARG A 69 -29.39 20.27 5.14
N LYS A 70 -29.14 19.25 4.32
CA LYS A 70 -30.13 18.70 3.38
C LYS A 70 -31.33 18.12 4.14
N GLU A 71 -31.10 17.26 5.13
CA GLU A 71 -32.17 16.65 5.95
C GLU A 71 -33.02 17.72 6.65
N SER A 72 -32.39 18.77 7.18
CA SER A 72 -33.11 19.89 7.81
C SER A 72 -34.00 20.64 6.81
N LEU A 73 -33.53 20.85 5.58
CA LEU A 73 -34.33 21.48 4.53
C LEU A 73 -35.46 20.57 4.04
N GLU A 74 -35.21 19.27 3.89
CA GLU A 74 -36.23 18.28 3.53
C GLU A 74 -37.34 18.21 4.58
N ALA A 75 -37.00 18.17 5.87
CA ALA A 75 -37.97 18.20 6.95
C ALA A 75 -38.84 19.47 6.93
N ARG A 76 -38.21 20.64 6.74
CA ARG A 76 -38.93 21.92 6.62
C ARG A 76 -39.81 21.99 5.38
N ALA A 77 -39.37 21.40 4.26
CA ALA A 77 -40.16 21.32 3.04
C ALA A 77 -41.43 20.49 3.26
N LEU A 78 -41.30 19.32 3.93
CA LEU A 78 -42.43 18.47 4.26
C LEU A 78 -43.45 19.17 5.17
N GLU A 79 -42.98 19.89 6.20
CA GLU A 79 -43.86 20.70 7.05
C GLU A 79 -44.57 21.82 6.28
N ALA A 80 -43.87 22.50 5.36
CA ALA A 80 -44.44 23.55 4.52
C ALA A 80 -45.52 22.99 3.57
N MET A 81 -45.29 21.81 3.00
CA MET A 81 -46.28 21.11 2.18
C MET A 81 -47.53 20.76 3.00
N ALA A 82 -47.37 20.23 4.22
CA ALA A 82 -48.48 19.90 5.10
C ALA A 82 -49.35 21.13 5.48
N LYS A 83 -48.74 22.31 5.52
CA LYS A 83 -49.40 23.59 5.83
C LYS A 83 -49.96 24.30 4.57
N ASN A 84 -49.90 23.68 3.40
CA ASN A 84 -50.31 24.27 2.11
C ASN A 84 -49.65 25.64 1.84
N VAL A 85 -48.35 25.76 2.14
CA VAL A 85 -47.57 26.96 1.85
C VAL A 85 -47.46 27.19 0.33
N ASP A 86 -47.19 28.44 -0.07
CA ASP A 86 -47.06 28.87 -1.46
C ASP A 86 -46.14 27.97 -2.32
N ALA A 87 -46.60 27.66 -3.53
CA ALA A 87 -45.90 26.78 -4.46
C ALA A 87 -44.56 27.35 -4.96
N GLY A 88 -44.40 28.67 -5.01
CA GLY A 88 -43.13 29.32 -5.35
C GLY A 88 -42.04 29.02 -4.32
N LEU A 89 -42.36 29.17 -3.02
CA LEU A 89 -41.43 28.87 -1.94
C LEU A 89 -41.02 27.39 -1.90
N LEU A 90 -41.97 26.47 -2.16
CA LEU A 90 -41.67 25.04 -2.24
C LEU A 90 -40.71 24.72 -3.40
N ASN A 91 -40.85 25.40 -4.55
CA ASN A 91 -39.93 25.25 -5.67
C ASN A 91 -38.52 25.77 -5.36
N GLU A 92 -38.40 26.87 -4.62
CA GLU A 92 -37.11 27.40 -4.16
C GLU A 92 -36.40 26.41 -3.23
N VAL A 93 -37.11 25.85 -2.24
CA VAL A 93 -36.55 24.85 -1.33
C VAL A 93 -36.13 23.58 -2.08
N ALA A 94 -36.94 23.10 -3.02
CA ALA A 94 -36.59 21.96 -3.86
C ALA A 94 -35.34 22.23 -4.70
N SER A 95 -35.19 23.45 -5.23
CA SER A 95 -34.01 23.84 -6.02
C SER A 95 -32.73 23.86 -5.16
N GLU A 96 -32.81 24.34 -3.92
CA GLU A 96 -31.68 24.33 -2.99
C GLU A 96 -31.33 22.91 -2.53
N ILE A 97 -32.31 22.03 -2.30
CA ILE A 97 -32.06 20.60 -2.02
C ILE A 97 -31.34 19.93 -3.19
N ALA A 98 -31.80 20.15 -4.42
CA ALA A 98 -31.14 19.60 -5.61
C ALA A 98 -29.70 20.12 -5.77
N ARG A 99 -29.43 21.38 -5.41
CA ARG A 99 -28.08 21.95 -5.39
C ARG A 99 -27.19 21.28 -4.34
N LEU A 100 -27.72 21.03 -3.13
CA LEU A 100 -27.00 20.30 -2.08
C LEU A 100 -26.70 18.86 -2.49
N GLU A 101 -27.65 18.16 -3.11
CA GLU A 101 -27.45 16.79 -3.59
C GLU A 101 -26.36 16.70 -4.66
N ASN A 102 -26.33 17.64 -5.61
CA ASN A 102 -25.25 17.72 -6.60
C ASN A 102 -23.89 17.98 -5.94
N THR A 103 -23.86 18.83 -4.91
CA THR A 103 -22.64 19.11 -4.14
C THR A 103 -22.19 17.88 -3.36
N LEU A 104 -23.10 17.18 -2.69
CA LEU A 104 -22.83 15.91 -2.00
C LEU A 104 -22.23 14.88 -2.94
N ALA A 105 -22.83 14.67 -4.12
CA ALA A 105 -22.33 13.71 -5.10
C ALA A 105 -20.91 14.05 -5.60
N ALA A 106 -20.59 15.35 -5.74
CA ALA A 106 -19.25 15.79 -6.09
C ALA A 106 -18.24 15.56 -4.94
N GLU A 107 -18.60 15.89 -3.71
CA GLU A 107 -17.75 15.71 -2.53
C GLU A 107 -17.55 14.23 -2.17
N GLU A 108 -18.55 13.37 -2.38
CA GLU A 108 -18.43 11.91 -2.24
C GLU A 108 -17.40 11.35 -3.22
N GLN A 109 -17.37 11.86 -4.45
CA GLN A 109 -16.36 11.48 -5.43
C GLN A 109 -14.94 11.91 -4.99
N VAL A 110 -14.82 13.08 -4.36
CA VAL A 110 -13.56 13.55 -3.78
C VAL A 110 -13.11 12.65 -2.62
N LEU A 111 -14.02 12.34 -1.69
CA LEU A 111 -13.73 11.42 -0.59
C LEU A 111 -13.27 10.06 -1.11
N ALA A 112 -13.98 9.47 -2.07
CA ALA A 112 -13.61 8.18 -2.66
C ALA A 112 -12.23 8.20 -3.33
N ASN A 113 -11.81 9.33 -3.91
CA ASN A 113 -10.45 9.49 -4.46
C ASN A 113 -9.40 9.57 -3.35
N LEU A 114 -9.69 10.30 -2.26
CA LEU A 114 -8.80 10.41 -1.10
C LEU A 114 -8.63 9.08 -0.39
N GLU A 115 -9.70 8.31 -0.23
CA GLU A 115 -9.67 6.97 0.39
C GLU A 115 -8.87 5.98 -0.46
N ARG A 116 -9.07 5.95 -1.79
CA ARG A 116 -8.22 5.15 -2.68
C ARG A 116 -6.75 5.52 -2.59
N SER A 117 -6.45 6.82 -2.49
CA SER A 117 -5.08 7.30 -2.31
C SER A 117 -4.50 6.86 -0.97
N ARG A 118 -5.31 6.89 0.11
CA ARG A 118 -4.94 6.44 1.45
C ARG A 118 -4.58 4.96 1.41
N ASP A 119 -5.42 4.14 0.81
CA ASP A 119 -5.22 2.68 0.77
C ASP A 119 -3.97 2.32 -0.05
N ALA A 120 -3.71 3.03 -1.13
CA ALA A 120 -2.48 2.85 -1.91
C ALA A 120 -1.23 3.20 -1.10
N VAL A 121 -1.26 4.30 -0.33
CA VAL A 121 -0.15 4.70 0.54
C VAL A 121 0.05 3.69 1.67
N GLU A 122 -1.02 3.22 2.32
CA GLU A 122 -0.96 2.19 3.36
C GLU A 122 -0.33 0.90 2.85
N LYS A 123 -0.81 0.38 1.71
CA LYS A 123 -0.24 -0.82 1.09
C LYS A 123 1.25 -0.65 0.78
N ALA A 124 1.65 0.50 0.25
CA ALA A 124 3.05 0.79 -0.06
C ALA A 124 3.91 0.88 1.21
N VAL A 125 3.41 1.51 2.27
CA VAL A 125 4.07 1.60 3.59
C VAL A 125 4.26 0.21 4.19
N THR A 126 3.22 -0.63 4.22
CA THR A 126 3.29 -2.00 4.74
C THR A 126 4.28 -2.85 3.94
N ALA A 127 4.20 -2.82 2.62
CA ALA A 127 5.11 -3.60 1.76
C ALA A 127 6.57 -3.16 1.95
N THR A 128 6.82 -1.85 2.08
CA THR A 128 8.16 -1.31 2.32
C THR A 128 8.69 -1.73 3.69
N ALA A 129 7.85 -1.65 4.74
CA ALA A 129 8.23 -2.08 6.09
C ALA A 129 8.61 -3.56 6.14
N GLN A 130 7.80 -4.44 5.54
CA GLN A 130 8.09 -5.88 5.44
C GLN A 130 9.40 -6.15 4.71
N ARG A 131 9.67 -5.41 3.63
CA ARG A 131 10.90 -5.57 2.84
C ARG A 131 12.13 -5.12 3.60
N ILE A 132 12.04 -4.03 4.38
CA ILE A 132 13.10 -3.59 5.31
C ILE A 132 13.41 -4.71 6.31
N GLU A 133 12.39 -5.30 6.94
CA GLU A 133 12.57 -6.39 7.89
C GLU A 133 13.29 -7.60 7.27
N GLN A 134 12.88 -8.02 6.07
CA GLN A 134 13.54 -9.11 5.35
C GLN A 134 15.01 -8.80 5.04
N PHE A 135 15.32 -7.57 4.61
CA PHE A 135 16.70 -7.17 4.34
C PHE A 135 17.55 -7.11 5.61
N GLU A 136 16.97 -6.70 6.73
CA GLU A 136 17.65 -6.70 8.04
C GLU A 136 18.00 -8.12 8.49
N GLN A 137 17.06 -9.06 8.37
CA GLN A 137 17.32 -10.48 8.66
C GLN A 137 18.43 -11.06 7.75
N GLN A 138 18.39 -10.75 6.44
CA GLN A 138 19.42 -11.19 5.49
C GLN A 138 20.79 -10.61 5.85
N LEU A 139 20.83 -9.33 6.22
CA LEU A 139 22.05 -8.65 6.64
C LEU A 139 22.65 -9.29 7.89
N GLU A 140 21.82 -9.65 8.87
CA GLU A 140 22.26 -10.34 10.09
C GLU A 140 22.90 -11.70 9.78
N VAL A 141 22.24 -12.51 8.94
CA VAL A 141 22.79 -13.82 8.52
C VAL A 141 24.11 -13.66 7.78
N ILE A 142 24.23 -12.67 6.90
CA ILE A 142 25.48 -12.40 6.16
C ILE A 142 26.59 -11.97 7.14
N LYS A 143 26.30 -11.07 8.09
CA LYS A 143 27.27 -10.63 9.11
C LYS A 143 27.72 -11.78 10.01
N ALA A 144 26.80 -12.63 10.46
CA ALA A 144 27.12 -13.81 11.26
C ALA A 144 27.99 -14.80 10.47
N THR A 145 27.68 -15.00 9.18
CA THR A 145 28.45 -15.87 8.30
C THR A 145 29.86 -15.33 8.07
N ASP A 146 30.03 -14.03 7.82
CA ASP A 146 31.34 -13.39 7.67
C ASP A 146 32.15 -13.47 8.97
N ALA A 147 31.53 -13.19 10.13
CA ALA A 147 32.17 -13.34 11.44
C ALA A 147 32.64 -14.78 11.71
N MET A 148 31.80 -15.78 11.40
CA MET A 148 32.16 -17.19 11.51
C MET A 148 33.33 -17.55 10.60
N GLN A 149 33.33 -17.08 9.34
CA GLN A 149 34.42 -17.35 8.39
C GLN A 149 35.73 -16.72 8.86
N ARG A 150 35.72 -15.48 9.37
CA ARG A 150 36.91 -14.83 9.95
C ARG A 150 37.43 -15.59 11.18
N ALA A 151 36.53 -16.02 12.07
CA ALA A 151 36.91 -16.82 13.23
C ALA A 151 37.54 -18.17 12.81
N GLN A 152 36.95 -18.86 11.84
CA GLN A 152 37.51 -20.10 11.27
C GLN A 152 38.87 -19.84 10.63
N GLN A 153 39.04 -18.79 9.83
CA GLN A 153 40.33 -18.43 9.24
C GLN A 153 41.38 -18.13 10.31
N ALA A 154 41.03 -17.42 11.38
CA ALA A 154 41.94 -17.17 12.50
C ALA A 154 42.37 -18.48 13.18
N VAL A 155 41.43 -19.40 13.45
CA VAL A 155 41.73 -20.72 14.03
C VAL A 155 42.57 -21.57 13.08
N THR A 156 42.26 -21.58 11.79
CA THR A 156 42.99 -22.36 10.76
C THR A 156 44.41 -21.82 10.61
N THR A 157 44.59 -20.49 10.56
CA THR A 157 45.93 -19.87 10.53
C THR A 157 46.71 -20.16 11.81
N SER A 158 46.02 -20.27 12.95
CA SER A 158 46.63 -20.63 14.24
C SER A 158 46.97 -22.12 14.36
N THR A 159 46.32 -23.01 13.60
CA THR A 159 46.54 -24.47 13.61
C THR A 159 47.41 -24.97 12.44
N VAL A 160 47.51 -24.22 11.34
CA VAL A 160 48.37 -24.50 10.17
C VAL A 160 49.87 -24.25 10.45
N GLY A 161 50.23 -23.83 11.67
CA GLY A 161 51.57 -24.05 12.22
C GLY A 161 51.97 -25.53 12.34
N ALA A 162 51.04 -26.48 12.14
CA ALA A 162 51.34 -27.91 12.12
C ALA A 162 50.46 -28.70 11.13
N SER A 163 51.03 -29.02 9.95
CA SER A 163 50.72 -30.16 9.07
C SER A 163 49.46 -30.20 8.16
N ASN A 164 49.76 -30.12 6.85
CA ASN A 164 49.28 -30.93 5.70
C ASN A 164 48.08 -30.50 4.80
N ASN A 165 48.38 -30.43 3.49
CA ASN A 165 47.60 -29.85 2.38
C ASN A 165 46.67 -30.82 1.60
N VAL A 166 46.29 -31.98 2.16
CA VAL A 166 45.45 -32.97 1.43
C VAL A 166 44.03 -33.09 2.00
N ALA A 167 43.83 -32.82 3.29
CA ALA A 167 42.49 -32.81 3.91
C ALA A 167 41.64 -31.60 3.46
N THR A 168 42.30 -30.50 3.09
CA THR A 168 41.67 -29.22 2.74
C THR A 168 40.88 -29.26 1.43
N ALA A 169 41.25 -30.10 0.46
CA ALA A 169 40.60 -30.14 -0.85
C ALA A 169 39.23 -30.87 -0.82
N ALA A 170 39.15 -32.03 -0.16
CA ALA A 170 37.92 -32.80 -0.01
C ALA A 170 36.88 -32.04 0.82
N GLU A 171 37.33 -31.33 1.85
CA GLU A 171 36.46 -30.54 2.70
C GLU A 171 35.98 -29.25 2.00
N SER A 172 36.81 -28.66 1.14
CA SER A 172 36.43 -27.53 0.27
C SER A 172 35.36 -27.93 -0.75
N LEU A 173 35.44 -29.13 -1.31
CA LEU A 173 34.44 -29.64 -2.26
C LEU A 173 33.08 -29.89 -1.59
N LYS A 174 33.09 -30.42 -0.36
CA LYS A 174 31.88 -30.60 0.47
C LYS A 174 31.24 -29.26 0.85
N ARG A 175 32.05 -28.23 1.16
CA ARG A 175 31.57 -26.84 1.39
C ARG A 175 30.97 -26.22 0.12
N LEU A 176 31.56 -26.48 -1.05
CA LEU A 176 31.06 -25.96 -2.31
C LEU A 176 29.68 -26.55 -2.67
N GLN A 177 29.51 -27.87 -2.47
CA GLN A 177 28.23 -28.55 -2.68
C GLN A 177 27.13 -28.06 -1.72
N ALA A 178 27.46 -27.84 -0.44
CA ALA A 178 26.51 -27.29 0.53
C ALA A 178 26.04 -25.88 0.12
N ARG A 179 26.96 -25.02 -0.35
CA ARG A 179 26.63 -23.67 -0.84
C ARG A 179 25.78 -23.67 -2.12
N GLN A 180 25.88 -24.69 -2.96
CA GLN A 180 25.02 -24.85 -4.14
C GLN A 180 23.60 -25.29 -3.74
N ALA A 181 23.49 -26.24 -2.81
CA ALA A 181 22.20 -26.72 -2.31
C ALA A 181 21.42 -25.60 -1.58
N GLU A 182 22.11 -24.79 -0.77
CA GLU A 182 21.48 -23.65 -0.07
C GLU A 182 21.01 -22.57 -1.06
N ARG A 183 21.79 -22.28 -2.11
CA ARG A 183 21.39 -21.34 -3.17
C ARG A 183 20.13 -21.81 -3.89
N GLN A 184 20.03 -23.09 -4.22
CA GLN A 184 18.85 -23.64 -4.89
C GLN A 184 17.60 -23.56 -4.00
N ALA A 185 17.75 -23.82 -2.69
CA ALA A 185 16.66 -23.69 -1.73
C ALA A 185 16.17 -22.24 -1.57
N ARG A 186 17.10 -21.27 -1.52
CA ARG A 186 16.76 -19.83 -1.44
C ARG A 186 16.06 -19.33 -2.70
N LEU A 187 16.46 -19.76 -3.89
CA LEU A 187 15.79 -19.42 -5.14
C LEU A 187 14.35 -19.95 -5.18
N ASN A 188 14.14 -21.20 -4.75
CA ASN A 188 12.81 -21.80 -4.67
C ASN A 188 11.90 -21.05 -3.67
N ALA A 189 12.43 -20.64 -2.52
CA ALA A 189 11.68 -19.87 -1.52
C ALA A 189 11.33 -18.46 -2.02
N ALA A 190 12.24 -17.80 -2.73
CA ALA A 190 12.00 -16.49 -3.34
C ALA A 190 10.86 -16.54 -4.38
N THR A 191 10.84 -17.56 -5.23
CA THR A 191 9.75 -17.75 -6.21
C THR A 191 8.40 -18.07 -5.58
N GLN A 192 8.35 -18.65 -4.38
CA GLN A 192 7.09 -18.87 -3.66
C GLN A 192 6.59 -17.59 -2.98
N LEU A 193 7.49 -16.77 -2.44
CA LEU A 193 7.14 -15.47 -1.85
C LEU A 193 6.64 -14.47 -2.90
N GLU A 194 7.21 -14.48 -4.11
CA GLU A 194 6.75 -13.63 -5.22
C GLU A 194 5.33 -13.98 -5.68
N LYS A 195 4.97 -15.28 -5.69
CA LYS A 195 3.60 -15.74 -5.98
C LYS A 195 2.58 -15.36 -4.91
N VAL A 196 3.00 -15.16 -3.65
CA VAL A 196 2.12 -14.74 -2.56
C VAL A 196 1.99 -13.21 -2.51
N ALA A 197 2.98 -12.47 -3.00
CA ALA A 197 2.97 -11.01 -3.04
C ALA A 197 2.18 -10.40 -4.23
N ASP A 198 2.02 -11.15 -5.32
CA ASP A 198 1.21 -10.75 -6.48
C ASP A 198 -0.28 -11.03 -6.18
N GLY A 199 -0.91 -10.18 -5.37
CA GLY A 199 -2.31 -10.28 -4.90
C GLY A 199 -3.42 -10.22 -5.96
N ARG A 200 -3.18 -10.74 -7.17
CA ARG A 200 -4.11 -10.78 -8.31
C ARG A 200 -5.28 -11.75 -8.11
N ASP A 201 -5.13 -12.70 -7.20
CA ASP A 201 -6.20 -13.65 -6.83
C ASP A 201 -7.42 -12.99 -6.18
N LEU A 202 -7.28 -11.80 -5.59
CA LEU A 202 -8.39 -11.12 -4.89
C LEU A 202 -9.24 -10.27 -5.84
N ASP A 203 -8.60 -9.55 -6.75
CA ASP A 203 -9.27 -8.68 -7.73
C ASP A 203 -10.03 -9.51 -8.78
N GLU A 204 -9.51 -10.68 -9.14
CA GLU A 204 -10.19 -11.63 -10.06
C GLU A 204 -11.44 -12.27 -9.40
N LYS A 205 -11.39 -12.50 -8.08
CA LYS A 205 -12.54 -12.99 -7.29
C LYS A 205 -13.60 -11.91 -7.04
N LEU A 206 -13.21 -10.64 -6.92
CA LEU A 206 -14.14 -9.52 -6.76
C LEU A 206 -14.80 -9.11 -8.07
N ALA A 207 -14.10 -9.22 -9.20
CA ALA A 207 -14.67 -9.06 -10.54
C ALA A 207 -15.66 -10.18 -10.89
N GLN A 208 -15.39 -11.43 -10.49
CA GLN A 208 -16.35 -12.54 -10.59
C GLN A 208 -17.59 -12.38 -9.70
N ALA A 209 -17.54 -11.52 -8.67
CA ALA A 209 -18.64 -11.23 -7.77
C ALA A 209 -19.52 -10.04 -8.20
N GLY A 210 -19.19 -9.35 -9.30
CA GLY A 210 -20.09 -8.39 -9.96
C GLY A 210 -20.35 -7.06 -9.23
N ILE A 211 -19.45 -6.58 -8.37
CA ILE A 211 -19.68 -5.38 -7.55
C ILE A 211 -19.03 -4.15 -8.20
N GLY A 212 -19.84 -3.30 -8.84
CA GLY A 212 -19.40 -2.00 -9.36
C GLY A 212 -20.36 -1.38 -10.37
N GLY A 213 -21.46 -0.78 -9.89
CA GLY A 213 -22.41 -0.03 -10.70
C GLY A 213 -22.73 1.31 -10.06
N SER A 214 -22.41 2.39 -10.77
CA SER A 214 -22.61 3.79 -10.40
C SER A 214 -23.93 4.32 -10.96
N ASP A 215 -24.79 4.93 -10.14
CA ASP A 215 -25.94 5.69 -10.63
C ASP A 215 -26.08 7.04 -9.89
N LYS A 216 -26.21 8.12 -10.66
CA LYS A 216 -26.43 9.50 -10.20
C LYS A 216 -27.88 9.91 -10.50
N THR A 217 -28.54 10.50 -9.51
CA THR A 217 -29.98 10.82 -9.46
C THR A 217 -30.27 12.28 -9.86
N SER A 218 -31.41 12.56 -10.53
CA SER A 218 -31.82 13.91 -10.98
C SER A 218 -32.89 14.57 -10.08
N ALA A 219 -33.11 15.88 -10.22
CA ALA A 219 -34.06 16.64 -9.38
C ALA A 219 -35.54 16.20 -9.52
N GLN A 220 -35.94 15.64 -10.66
CA GLN A 220 -37.27 15.08 -10.85
C GLN A 220 -37.45 13.75 -10.10
N ASP A 221 -36.38 12.96 -9.96
CA ASP A 221 -36.40 11.70 -9.21
C ASP A 221 -36.55 11.92 -7.70
N VAL A 222 -36.02 13.04 -7.20
CA VAL A 222 -36.10 13.44 -5.79
C VAL A 222 -37.53 13.86 -5.43
N LEU A 223 -38.17 14.67 -6.29
CA LEU A 223 -39.58 15.05 -6.14
C LEU A 223 -40.50 13.83 -6.18
N ALA A 224 -40.27 12.88 -7.10
CA ALA A 224 -41.04 11.64 -7.18
C ALA A 224 -40.87 10.75 -5.92
N ARG A 225 -39.64 10.65 -5.39
CA ARG A 225 -39.34 9.90 -4.15
C ARG A 225 -40.04 10.52 -2.93
N LEU A 226 -39.98 11.84 -2.78
CA LEU A 226 -40.62 12.55 -1.66
C LEU A 226 -42.14 12.42 -1.71
N GLN A 227 -42.75 12.43 -2.90
CA GLN A 227 -44.18 12.18 -3.07
C GLN A 227 -44.59 10.73 -2.75
N GLN A 228 -43.72 9.75 -3.00
CA GLN A 228 -43.98 8.34 -2.63
C GLN A 228 -43.92 8.12 -1.12
N GLN A 229 -43.06 8.82 -0.39
CA GLN A 229 -43.00 8.74 1.08
C GLN A 229 -44.18 9.41 1.80
N GLN A 230 -44.97 10.24 1.09
CA GLN A 230 -46.16 10.90 1.62
C GLN A 230 -47.46 10.11 1.44
N LYS A 231 -47.46 8.98 0.73
CA LYS A 231 -48.66 8.13 0.60
C LYS A 231 -48.72 7.13 1.78
N PRO A 232 -49.89 7.00 2.44
CA PRO A 232 -50.08 6.13 3.60
C PRO A 232 -49.95 4.65 3.28
#